data_AF-A0A847ZW12-F1
#
_entry.id   AF-A0A847ZW12-F1
#
_cell.length_a   1.000
_cell.length_b   1.000
_cell.length_c   1.000
_cell.angle_alpha   90.00
_cell.angle_beta   90.00
_cell.angle_gamma   90.00
#
_symmetry.space_group_name_H-M   'P 1'
#
loop_
_entity.id
_entity.type
_entity.pdbx_description
1 polymer ?
#
loop_
_entity_poly.entity_id
_entity_poly.type
_entity_poly.pdbx_seq_one_letter_code
_entity_poly.pdbx_strand_id
1 'polypeptide(L)' 'MSESDRGVPGTGTIDWNDVYRALAESGFKGKLVVESFVALPPEIAGALCVWRPVAKDRHEVLAKGVPFLRGLGKAHGLF' A
#
# COMPACT_ATOMS: atom_id res chain seq x y z
N MET A 1 2.41 -3.34 -3.05
CA MET A 1 1.17 -2.63 -2.63
C MET A 1 1.58 -1.32 -1.98
N SER A 2 1.53 -0.23 -2.74
CA SER A 2 1.89 1.12 -2.27
C SER A 2 0.79 2.07 -2.71
N GLU A 3 0.36 2.98 -1.84
CA GLU A 3 -0.66 3.98 -2.20
C GLU A 3 -0.11 5.01 -3.19
N SER A 4 -1.01 5.71 -3.88
CA SER A 4 -0.72 6.79 -4.84
C SER A 4 0.31 7.81 -4.35
N ASP A 5 0.29 8.14 -3.06
CA ASP A 5 1.25 9.04 -2.42
C ASP A 5 2.24 8.34 -1.48
N ARG A 6 2.34 7.01 -1.56
CA ARG A 6 3.18 6.14 -0.70
C ARG A 6 2.77 6.14 0.78
N GLY A 7 1.61 6.73 1.13
CA GLY A 7 1.04 6.75 2.47
C GLY A 7 0.34 5.45 2.87
N VAL A 8 -0.71 5.58 3.67
CA VAL A 8 -1.53 4.45 4.14
C VAL A 8 -2.37 3.90 2.97
N PRO A 9 -2.23 2.62 2.59
CA PRO A 9 -3.11 2.02 1.59
C PRO A 9 -4.60 2.23 1.90
N GLY A 10 -5.35 2.71 0.91
CA GLY A 10 -6.78 2.99 1.01
C GLY A 10 -7.13 4.43 1.36
N THR A 11 -6.15 5.32 1.54
CA THR A 11 -6.39 6.74 1.82
C THR A 11 -6.05 7.68 0.66
N GLY A 12 -5.63 7.13 -0.47
CA GLY A 12 -5.29 7.88 -1.68
C GLY A 12 -6.28 7.62 -2.81
N THR A 13 -5.78 7.66 -4.04
CA THR A 13 -6.60 7.60 -5.26
C THR A 13 -6.45 6.31 -6.05
N ILE A 14 -5.72 5.29 -5.56
CA ILE A 14 -5.65 4.00 -6.25
C ILE A 14 -7.02 3.31 -6.18
N ASP A 15 -7.51 2.85 -7.34
CA ASP A 15 -8.64 1.91 -7.39
C ASP A 15 -8.16 0.51 -7.01
N TRP A 16 -8.15 0.26 -5.70
CA TRP A 16 -7.71 -1.02 -5.16
C TRP A 16 -8.64 -2.18 -5.53
N ASN A 17 -9.92 -1.93 -5.82
CA ASN A 17 -10.83 -3.01 -6.23
C ASN A 17 -10.48 -3.51 -7.62
N ASP A 18 -10.20 -2.61 -8.56
CA ASP A 18 -9.76 -3.00 -9.90
C ASP A 18 -8.42 -3.74 -9.86
N VAL A 19 -7.45 -3.25 -9.08
CA VAL A 19 -6.14 -3.93 -8.90
C VAL A 19 -6.32 -5.36 -8.39
N TYR A 20 -7.15 -5.56 -7.35
CA TYR A 20 -7.35 -6.90 -6.78
C TYR A 20 -8.15 -7.82 -7.70
N ARG A 21 -9.15 -7.29 -8.41
CA ARG A 21 -9.89 -8.03 -9.44
C ARG A 21 -8.95 -8.54 -10.53
N ALA A 22 -8.12 -7.66 -11.09
CA ALA A 22 -7.17 -8.01 -12.14
C ALA A 22 -6.15 -9.06 -11.67
N LEU A 23 -5.65 -8.94 -10.43
CA LEU A 23 -4.77 -9.95 -9.83
C LEU A 23 -5.45 -11.33 -9.73
N ALA A 24 -6.71 -11.36 -9.27
CA ALA A 24 -7.47 -12.60 -9.16
C ALA A 24 -7.74 -13.23 -10.54
N GLU A 25 -8.19 -12.43 -11.52
CA GLU A 25 -8.46 -12.87 -12.89
C GLU A 25 -7.20 -13.39 -13.60
N SER A 26 -6.03 -12.79 -13.33
CA SER A 26 -4.75 -13.26 -13.86
C SER A 26 -4.29 -14.59 -13.25
N GLY A 27 -4.92 -15.06 -12.18
CA GLY A 27 -4.50 -16.25 -11.44
C GLY A 27 -3.22 -16.03 -10.61
N PHE A 28 -2.91 -14.80 -10.21
CA PHE A 28 -1.69 -14.48 -9.46
C PHE A 28 -1.61 -15.26 -8.14
N LYS A 29 -0.48 -15.97 -7.92
CA LYS A 29 -0.19 -16.74 -6.69
C LYS A 29 1.05 -16.26 -5.93
N GLY A 30 1.60 -15.11 -6.34
CA GLY A 30 2.79 -14.54 -5.71
C GLY A 30 2.50 -13.85 -4.37
N LYS A 31 3.55 -13.29 -3.77
CA LYS A 31 3.44 -12.54 -2.52
C LYS A 31 3.00 -11.09 -2.79
N LEU A 32 2.04 -10.60 -2.02
CA LEU A 32 1.71 -9.19 -1.96
C LEU A 32 2.48 -8.54 -0.81
N VAL A 33 3.31 -7.55 -1.11
CA VAL A 33 4.16 -6.85 -0.14
C VAL A 33 3.73 -5.40 -0.04
N VAL A 34 3.59 -4.86 1.17
CA VAL A 34 3.31 -3.43 1.39
C VAL A 34 4.62 -2.64 1.37
N GLU A 35 4.64 -1.53 0.63
CA GLU A 35 5.74 -0.57 0.62
C GLU A 35 5.19 0.84 0.90
N SER A 36 5.78 1.54 1.86
CA SER A 36 5.40 2.90 2.26
C SER A 36 6.63 3.65 2.76
N PHE A 37 6.64 4.97 2.58
CA PHE A 37 7.80 5.83 2.85
C PHE A 37 7.53 6.74 4.05
N VAL A 38 7.62 6.16 5.24
CA VAL A 38 7.42 6.87 6.52
C VAL A 38 8.71 6.90 7.31
N ALA A 39 9.11 8.09 7.77
CA ALA A 39 10.33 8.31 8.55
C ALA A 39 11.60 7.80 7.86
N LEU A 40 11.88 8.33 6.67
CA LEU A 40 13.10 8.01 5.90
C LEU A 40 14.29 8.89 6.34
N PRO A 41 15.53 8.37 6.27
CA PRO A 41 16.73 9.21 6.30
C PRO A 41 16.68 10.33 5.24
N PRO A 42 17.22 11.53 5.52
CA PRO A 42 17.15 12.65 4.59
C PRO A 42 17.66 12.34 3.18
N GLU A 43 18.72 11.54 3.05
CA GLU A 43 19.27 11.19 1.72
C GLU A 43 18.27 10.36 0.91
N ILE A 44 17.59 9.40 1.56
CA ILE A 44 16.59 8.54 0.91
C ILE A 44 15.32 9.35 0.62
N ALA A 45 14.89 10.20 1.55
CA ALA A 45 13.74 11.09 1.35
C ALA A 45 13.95 12.01 0.13
N GLY A 46 15.15 12.58 -0.02
CA GLY A 46 15.52 13.39 -1.18
C GLY A 46 15.55 12.59 -2.48
N ALA A 47 16.14 11.38 -2.46
CA ALA A 47 16.21 10.51 -3.63
C ALA A 47 14.83 10.01 -4.11
N LEU A 48 13.87 9.84 -3.20
CA LEU A 48 12.51 9.37 -3.48
C LEU A 48 11.48 10.50 -3.57
N CYS A 49 11.93 11.77 -3.55
CA CYS A 49 11.07 12.94 -3.61
C CYS A 49 9.98 13.01 -2.53
N VAL A 50 10.30 12.59 -1.29
CA VAL A 50 9.37 12.61 -0.15
C VAL A 50 9.44 13.97 0.53
N TRP A 51 8.63 14.91 0.06
CA TRP A 51 8.64 16.31 0.51
C TRP A 51 7.66 16.64 1.62
N ARG A 52 6.75 15.72 1.94
CA ARG A 52 5.75 15.87 2.98
C ARG A 52 5.56 14.57 3.76
N PRO A 53 5.07 14.63 5.00
CA PRO A 53 4.54 13.44 5.67
C PRO A 53 3.41 12.82 4.85
N VAL A 54 3.46 11.50 4.65
CA VAL A 54 2.44 10.69 3.94
C VAL A 54 1.62 9.81 4.88
N ALA A 55 2.09 9.66 6.12
CA ALA A 55 1.39 9.05 7.24
C ALA A 55 1.96 9.63 8.55
N LYS A 56 1.26 9.47 9.67
CA LYS A 56 1.76 9.90 10.99
C LYS A 56 3.05 9.18 11.37
N ASP A 57 3.05 7.85 11.25
CA ASP A 57 4.17 6.97 11.59
C ASP A 57 3.99 5.59 10.94
N ARG A 58 5.02 4.74 11.07
CA ARG A 58 5.00 3.35 10.56
C ARG A 58 3.90 2.49 11.18
N HIS A 59 3.47 2.80 12.41
CA HIS A 59 2.43 2.02 13.08
C HIS A 59 1.08 2.29 12.44
N GLU A 60 0.77 3.53 12.05
CA GLU A 60 -0.46 3.86 11.33
C GLU A 60 -0.59 3.07 10.02
N VAL A 61 0.49 3.00 9.21
CA VAL A 61 0.49 2.22 7.96
C VAL A 61 0.19 0.75 8.21
N LEU A 62 0.83 0.15 9.22
CA LEU A 62 0.62 -1.25 9.55
C LEU A 62 -0.77 -1.51 10.14
N ALA A 63 -1.25 -0.64 11.03
CA ALA A 63 -2.52 -0.81 11.74
C ALA A 63 -3.75 -0.59 10.84
N LYS A 64 -3.65 0.29 9.84
CA LYS A 64 -4.78 0.63 8.94
C LYS A 64 -4.63 0.00 7.55
N GLY A 65 -3.45 0.13 6.95
CA GLY A 65 -3.20 -0.29 5.57
C GLY A 65 -3.18 -1.80 5.37
N VAL A 66 -2.56 -2.55 6.29
CA VAL A 66 -2.49 -4.02 6.18
C VAL A 66 -3.87 -4.66 6.31
N PRO A 67 -4.72 -4.32 7.30
CA PRO A 67 -6.08 -4.85 7.35
C PRO A 67 -6.92 -4.51 6.12
N PHE A 68 -6.82 -3.28 5.59
CA PHE A 68 -7.49 -2.87 4.35
C PHE A 68 -7.10 -3.77 3.17
N LEU A 69 -5.80 -3.93 2.91
CA LEU A 69 -5.28 -4.77 1.83
C LEU A 69 -5.61 -6.26 2.03
N ARG A 70 -5.60 -6.76 3.27
CA ARG A 70 -6.01 -8.15 3.57
C ARG A 70 -7.50 -8.35 3.36
N GLY A 71 -8.33 -7.36 3.68
CA GLY A 71 -9.76 -7.39 3.42
C GLY A 71 -10.07 -7.54 1.94
N LEU A 72 -9.39 -6.75 1.09
CA LEU A 72 -9.50 -6.86 -0.36
C LEU A 72 -9.03 -8.22 -0.88
N GLY A 73 -7.94 -8.77 -0.33
CA GLY A 73 -7.45 -10.09 -0.71
C GLY A 73 -8.48 -11.19 -0.49
N LYS A 74 -9.16 -11.16 0.64
CA LYS A 74 -10.25 -12.09 0.96
C LYS A 74 -11.47 -11.85 0.07
N ALA A 75 -11.87 -10.60 -0.13
CA ALA A 75 -13.06 -10.25 -0.92
C ALA A 75 -12.93 -10.65 -2.39
N HIS A 76 -11.73 -10.64 -2.94
CA HIS A 76 -11.43 -11.02 -4.33
C HIS A 76 -10.86 -12.44 -4.48
N GLY A 77 -10.83 -13.24 -3.42
CA GLY A 77 -10.43 -14.66 -3.49
C GLY A 77 -8.94 -14.90 -3.78
N LEU A 78 -8.05 -13.97 -3.43
CA LEU A 78 -6.60 -14.15 -3.55
C LEU A 78 -6.02 -15.02 -2.43
N PHE A 79 -6.62 -15.00 -1.23
CA PHE A 79 -6.29 -15.84 -0.07
C PHE A 79 -7.37 -15.77 1.02
#